data_AF-A0A6N3X4T8-F1
#
_entry.id   AF-A0A6N3X4T8-F1
#
_cell.length_a   1.000
_cell.length_b   1.000
_cell.length_c   1.000
_cell.angle_alpha   90.00
_cell.angle_beta   90.00
_cell.angle_gamma   90.00
#
_symmetry.space_group_name_H-M   'P 1'
#
loop_
_entity.id
_entity.type
_entity.pdbx_description
1 polymer ?
#
loop_
_entity_poly.entity_id
_entity_poly.type
_entity_poly.pdbx_seq_one_letter_code
_entity_poly.pdbx_strand_id
1 'polypeptide(L)'
;RTAAAHAVHNGLTQLAPCRPWLHGEKVAVGILVQLRLEEVVMGQPLAAVARDQLLRVYGKLGLPTSLAELGLRQLDAHQLEVVCRFTCREGSDLHHLPFAVTPTQLEEALRFCAQPQPAAQPVRSRSVGPAP
;
A
#
# COMPACT_ATOMS: atom_id res chain seq x y z
N ARG A 1 3.37 -9.87 -10.69
CA ARG A 1 3.01 -8.45 -10.97
C ARG A 1 3.49 -7.62 -9.77
N THR A 2 4.53 -6.81 -9.93
CA THR A 2 5.11 -6.00 -8.85
C THR A 2 5.33 -4.54 -9.26
N ALA A 3 4.71 -4.13 -10.37
CA ALA A 3 5.09 -2.91 -11.09
C ALA A 3 4.74 -1.64 -10.30
N ALA A 4 3.54 -1.55 -9.73
CA ALA A 4 3.18 -0.42 -8.88
C ALA A 4 3.93 -0.43 -7.55
N ALA A 5 4.13 -1.59 -6.94
CA ALA A 5 4.88 -1.70 -5.70
C ALA A 5 6.32 -1.19 -5.82
N HIS A 6 7.02 -1.51 -6.92
CA HIS A 6 8.36 -0.98 -7.19
C HIS A 6 8.33 0.50 -7.56
N ALA A 7 7.33 0.95 -8.33
CA ALA A 7 7.17 2.37 -8.62
C ALA A 7 6.99 3.20 -7.34
N VAL A 8 6.13 2.74 -6.42
CA VAL A 8 5.92 3.36 -5.10
C VAL A 8 7.21 3.32 -4.28
N HIS A 9 7.90 2.18 -4.22
CA HIS A 9 9.23 2.08 -3.61
C HIS A 9 10.16 3.19 -4.15
N ASN A 10 10.24 3.36 -5.47
CA ASN A 10 11.12 4.34 -6.11
C ASN A 10 10.69 5.78 -5.81
N GLY A 11 9.38 6.04 -5.65
CA GLY A 11 8.89 7.31 -5.14
C GLY A 11 9.33 7.56 -3.70
N LEU A 12 9.24 6.55 -2.83
CA LEU A 12 9.66 6.65 -1.43
C LEU A 12 11.18 6.89 -1.28
N THR A 13 12.01 6.38 -2.19
CA THR A 13 13.46 6.64 -2.14
C THR A 13 13.84 8.11 -2.36
N GLN A 14 12.90 8.93 -2.85
CA GLN A 14 13.10 10.37 -2.98
C GLN A 14 13.06 11.10 -1.62
N LEU A 15 12.52 10.46 -0.58
CA LEU A 15 12.38 11.04 0.75
C LEU A 15 13.55 10.66 1.64
N ALA A 16 14.21 11.66 2.25
CA ALA A 16 15.32 11.43 3.18
C ALA A 16 14.94 10.53 4.39
N PRO A 17 13.74 10.66 5.01
CA PRO A 17 13.31 9.76 6.08
C PRO A 17 13.25 8.28 5.69
N CYS A 18 13.09 7.96 4.40
CA CYS A 18 13.00 6.58 3.92
C CYS A 18 14.35 5.95 3.55
N ARG A 19 15.46 6.70 3.63
CA ARG A 19 16.81 6.19 3.30
C ARG A 19 17.30 5.04 4.20
N PRO A 20 17.07 5.05 5.52
CA PRO A 20 17.57 4.00 6.41
C PRO A 20 16.90 2.63 6.19
N TRP A 21 15.69 2.61 5.62
CA TRP A 21 14.90 1.40 5.42
C TRP A 21 15.41 0.58 4.24
N LEU A 22 15.35 -0.74 4.37
CA LEU A 22 15.79 -1.68 3.34
C LEU A 22 14.87 -1.63 2.11
N HIS A 23 15.38 -2.11 0.97
CA HIS A 23 14.60 -2.22 -0.27
C HIS A 23 13.31 -3.03 -0.06
N GLY A 24 13.43 -4.23 0.53
CA GLY A 24 12.29 -5.11 0.77
C GLY A 24 11.23 -4.52 1.70
N GLU A 25 11.64 -3.72 2.69
CA GLU A 25 10.73 -3.03 3.62
C GLU A 25 9.89 -1.97 2.90
N LYS A 26 10.52 -1.17 2.04
CA LYS A 26 9.82 -0.19 1.20
C LYS A 26 8.91 -0.87 0.17
N VAL A 27 9.36 -1.97 -0.45
CA VAL A 27 8.53 -2.76 -1.38
C VAL A 27 7.33 -3.39 -0.67
N ALA A 28 7.48 -3.85 0.58
CA ALA A 28 6.37 -4.40 1.36
C ALA A 28 5.21 -3.39 1.49
N VAL A 29 5.50 -2.15 1.89
CA VAL A 29 4.48 -1.08 1.93
C VAL A 29 3.97 -0.74 0.54
N GLY A 30 4.84 -0.73 -0.48
CA GLY A 30 4.45 -0.55 -1.88
C GLY A 30 3.42 -1.58 -2.37
N ILE A 31 3.49 -2.83 -1.92
CA ILE A 31 2.49 -3.87 -2.23
C ILE A 31 1.14 -3.53 -1.61
N LEU A 32 1.11 -3.02 -0.38
CA LEU A 32 -0.15 -2.60 0.28
C LEU A 32 -0.82 -1.44 -0.47
N VAL A 33 -0.01 -0.47 -0.93
CA VAL A 33 -0.49 0.65 -1.77
C VAL A 33 -1.01 0.14 -3.12
N GLN A 34 -0.30 -0.79 -3.76
CA GLN A 34 -0.77 -1.40 -5.01
C GLN A 34 -2.12 -2.11 -4.81
N LEU A 35 -2.27 -2.90 -3.75
CA LEU A 35 -3.53 -3.57 -3.46
C LEU A 35 -4.66 -2.58 -3.17
N ARG A 36 -4.35 -1.43 -2.56
CA ARG A 36 -5.33 -0.36 -2.40
C ARG A 36 -5.77 0.23 -3.75
N LEU A 37 -4.84 0.47 -4.67
CA LEU A 37 -5.16 0.92 -6.03
C LEU A 37 -6.00 -0.12 -6.79
N GLU A 38 -5.63 -1.40 -6.72
CA GLU A 38 -6.41 -2.49 -7.33
C GLU A 38 -7.84 -2.57 -6.74
N GLU A 39 -7.98 -2.37 -5.44
CA GLU A 39 -9.29 -2.34 -4.78
C GLU A 39 -10.17 -1.19 -5.29
N VAL A 40 -9.67 0.05 -5.30
CA VAL A 40 -10.51 1.24 -5.52
C VAL A 40 -10.56 1.74 -6.96
N VAL A 41 -9.49 1.55 -7.73
CA VAL A 41 -9.39 2.01 -9.12
C VAL A 41 -9.81 0.92 -10.08
N MET A 42 -9.32 -0.30 -9.89
CA MET A 42 -9.70 -1.45 -10.73
C MET A 42 -11.03 -2.08 -10.28
N GLY A 43 -11.50 -1.79 -9.06
CA GLY A 43 -12.71 -2.38 -8.49
C GLY A 43 -12.56 -3.86 -8.13
N GLN A 44 -11.37 -4.29 -7.70
CA GLN A 44 -11.07 -5.69 -7.35
C GLN A 44 -11.25 -5.95 -5.86
N PRO A 45 -12.40 -6.46 -5.39
CA PRO A 45 -12.65 -6.65 -3.96
C PRO A 45 -11.71 -7.67 -3.30
N LEU A 46 -11.16 -8.62 -4.07
CA LEU A 46 -10.18 -9.58 -3.58
C LEU A 46 -8.86 -8.92 -3.16
N ALA A 47 -8.54 -7.72 -3.68
CA ALA A 47 -7.34 -6.99 -3.29
C ALA A 47 -7.38 -6.55 -1.82
N ALA A 48 -8.56 -6.20 -1.30
CA ALA A 48 -8.73 -5.88 0.12
C ALA A 48 -8.48 -7.12 1.01
N VAL A 49 -9.02 -8.28 0.62
CA VAL A 49 -8.81 -9.56 1.32
C VAL A 49 -7.33 -9.94 1.32
N ALA A 50 -6.66 -9.81 0.18
CA ALA A 50 -5.22 -10.07 0.06
C ALA A 50 -4.40 -9.10 0.92
N ARG A 51 -4.75 -7.82 0.95
CA ARG A 51 -4.08 -6.82 1.79
C ARG A 51 -4.19 -7.17 3.27
N ASP A 52 -5.38 -7.55 3.75
CA ASP A 52 -5.59 -7.98 5.14
C ASP A 52 -4.77 -9.22 5.51
N GLN A 53 -4.66 -10.18 4.59
CA GLN A 53 -3.80 -11.35 4.78
C GLN A 53 -2.33 -10.97 4.88
N LEU A 54 -1.85 -10.09 3.99
CA LEU A 54 -0.47 -9.60 4.02
C LEU A 54 -0.17 -8.80 5.28
N LEU A 55 -1.06 -7.94 5.76
CA LEU A 55 -0.88 -7.20 7.01
C LEU A 55 -0.62 -8.15 8.19
N ARG A 56 -1.37 -9.27 8.28
CA ARG A 56 -1.16 -10.31 9.30
C ARG A 56 0.18 -11.02 9.14
N VAL A 57 0.60 -11.31 7.91
CA VAL A 57 1.89 -11.97 7.63
C VAL A 57 3.04 -11.02 7.94
N TYR A 58 2.98 -9.77 7.49
CA TYR A 58 3.99 -8.75 7.73
C TYR A 58 4.17 -8.49 9.22
N GLY A 59 3.08 -8.40 9.99
CA GLY A 59 3.16 -8.27 11.44
C GLY A 59 3.88 -9.44 12.12
N LYS A 60 3.71 -10.69 11.64
CA LYS A 60 4.45 -11.86 12.15
C LYS A 60 5.93 -11.86 11.78
N LEU A 61 6.27 -11.30 10.62
CA LEU A 61 7.63 -11.23 10.09
C LEU A 61 8.38 -9.98 10.54
N GLY A 62 7.72 -9.05 11.23
CA GLY A 62 8.29 -7.75 11.61
C GLY A 62 8.51 -6.81 10.41
N LEU A 63 7.77 -6.99 9.32
CA LEU A 63 7.82 -6.08 8.16
C LEU A 63 6.91 -4.87 8.37
N PRO A 64 7.26 -3.70 7.81
CA PRO A 64 6.43 -2.51 7.91
C PRO A 64 5.09 -2.70 7.18
N THR A 65 4.05 -2.19 7.81
CA THR A 65 2.65 -2.27 7.39
C THR A 65 2.07 -0.90 7.02
N SER A 66 2.86 0.17 7.16
CA SER A 66 2.43 1.54 6.89
C SER A 66 3.60 2.47 6.56
N LEU A 67 3.30 3.64 5.99
CA LEU A 67 4.30 4.69 5.75
C LEU A 67 4.86 5.25 7.07
N ALA A 68 4.05 5.32 8.13
CA ALA A 68 4.49 5.74 9.46
C ALA A 68 5.62 4.84 10.00
N GLU A 69 5.52 3.54 9.74
CA GLU A 69 6.56 2.57 10.08
C GLU A 69 7.80 2.68 9.18
N LEU A 70 7.74 3.39 8.04
CA LEU A 70 8.90 3.77 7.21
C LEU A 70 9.45 5.16 7.54
N GLY A 71 9.21 5.65 8.76
CA GLY A 71 9.69 6.95 9.23
C GLY A 71 8.85 8.15 8.77
N LEU A 72 7.71 7.93 8.10
CA LEU A 72 6.82 8.98 7.60
C LEU A 72 5.58 9.16 8.51
N ARG A 73 5.79 9.23 9.83
CA ARG A 73 4.69 9.31 10.82
C ARG A 73 3.79 10.53 10.63
N GLN A 74 4.38 11.64 10.19
CA GLN A 74 3.67 12.84 9.76
C GLN A 74 4.00 13.11 8.30
N LEU A 75 3.31 12.40 7.43
CA LEU A 75 3.45 12.57 6.00
C LEU A 75 2.86 13.92 5.59
N ASP A 76 3.71 14.88 5.28
CA ASP A 76 3.28 16.22 4.87
C ASP A 76 2.89 16.26 3.39
N ALA A 77 2.21 17.33 2.98
CA ALA A 77 1.71 17.50 1.62
C ALA A 77 2.84 17.53 0.57
N HIS A 78 3.99 18.13 0.91
CA HIS A 78 5.13 18.22 0.00
C HIS A 78 5.79 16.86 -0.21
N GLN A 79 5.93 16.05 0.85
CA GLN A 79 6.42 14.68 0.76
C GLN A 79 5.52 13.81 -0.13
N LEU A 80 4.19 13.93 0.02
CA LEU A 80 3.23 13.25 -0.84
C LEU A 80 3.36 13.68 -2.29
N GLU A 81 3.45 14.98 -2.55
CA GLU A 81 3.64 15.51 -3.90
C GLU A 81 4.91 14.94 -4.56
N VAL A 82 6.03 14.94 -3.84
CA VAL A 82 7.30 14.38 -4.33
C VAL A 82 7.16 12.91 -4.69
N VAL A 83 6.57 12.10 -3.81
CA VAL A 83 6.36 10.67 -4.06
C VAL A 83 5.42 10.45 -5.25
N CYS A 84 4.30 11.17 -5.31
CA CYS A 84 3.31 11.00 -6.37
C CYS A 84 3.86 11.42 -7.73
N ARG A 85 4.52 12.59 -7.80
CA ARG A 85 5.15 13.10 -9.02
C ARG A 85 6.19 12.11 -9.56
N PHE A 86 7.04 11.57 -8.69
CA PHE A 86 8.04 10.60 -9.12
C PHE A 86 7.40 9.27 -9.55
N THR A 87 6.43 8.77 -8.78
CA THR A 87 5.81 7.46 -9.04
C THR A 87 4.95 7.47 -10.31
N CYS A 88 4.30 8.60 -10.62
CA CYS A 88 3.46 8.75 -11.82
C CYS A 88 4.19 9.31 -13.05
N ARG A 89 5.51 9.57 -12.96
CA ARG A 89 6.28 10.13 -14.09
C ARG A 89 6.20 9.25 -15.34
N GLU A 90 6.49 9.85 -16.49
CA GLU A 90 6.64 9.12 -17.76
C GLU A 90 7.70 8.01 -17.63
N GLY A 91 7.40 6.83 -18.19
CA GLY A 91 8.29 5.66 -18.12
C GLY A 91 8.36 4.97 -16.75
N SER A 92 7.51 5.34 -15.79
CA SER A 92 7.37 4.61 -14.52
C SER A 92 6.78 3.21 -14.71
N ASP A 93 7.27 2.25 -13.92
CA ASP A 93 6.70 0.90 -13.84
C ASP A 93 5.22 0.89 -13.42
N LEU A 94 4.74 1.98 -12.80
CA LEU A 94 3.32 2.15 -12.45
C LEU A 94 2.41 1.90 -13.68
N HIS A 95 2.85 2.33 -14.86
CA HIS A 95 2.08 2.25 -16.11
C HIS A 95 1.96 0.82 -16.66
N HIS A 96 2.65 -0.16 -16.08
CA HIS A 96 2.47 -1.58 -16.41
C HIS A 96 1.27 -2.22 -15.69
N LEU A 97 0.57 -1.48 -14.82
CA LEU A 97 -0.73 -1.91 -14.33
C LEU A 97 -1.74 -2.01 -15.50
N PRO A 98 -2.70 -2.96 -15.44
CA PRO A 98 -3.71 -3.11 -16.49
C PRO A 98 -4.83 -2.04 -16.41
N PHE A 99 -4.59 -0.95 -15.68
CA PHE A 99 -5.47 0.19 -15.50
C PHE A 99 -4.64 1.45 -15.27
N ALA A 100 -5.16 2.61 -15.68
CA ALA A 100 -4.50 3.89 -15.46
C ALA A 100 -4.64 4.34 -14.00
N VAL A 101 -3.58 4.95 -13.46
CA VAL A 101 -3.55 5.52 -12.12
C VAL A 101 -3.20 7.00 -12.21
N THR A 102 -4.06 7.87 -11.66
CA THR A 102 -3.78 9.30 -11.56
C THR A 102 -2.96 9.62 -10.31
N PRO A 103 -2.23 10.76 -10.27
CA PRO A 103 -1.53 11.20 -9.06
C PRO A 103 -2.45 11.32 -7.85
N THR A 104 -3.69 11.80 -8.03
CA THR A 104 -4.68 11.91 -6.95
C THR A 104 -5.08 10.54 -6.40
N GLN A 105 -5.32 9.55 -7.27
CA GLN A 105 -5.62 8.17 -6.83
C GLN A 105 -4.44 7.54 -6.07
N LEU A 106 -3.21 7.80 -6.53
CA LEU A 106 -2.02 7.35 -5.81
C LEU A 106 -1.88 8.04 -4.45
N GLU A 107 -2.11 9.35 -4.37
CA GLU A 107 -2.10 10.09 -3.10
C GLU A 107 -3.11 9.51 -2.11
N GLU A 108 -4.35 9.27 -2.55
CA GLU A 108 -5.39 8.66 -1.73
C GLU A 108 -4.98 7.26 -1.23
N ALA A 109 -4.36 6.44 -2.08
CA ALA A 109 -3.85 5.13 -1.70
C ALA A 109 -2.70 5.22 -0.69
N LEU A 110 -1.77 6.17 -0.85
CA LEU A 110 -0.69 6.42 0.10
C LEU A 110 -1.23 6.88 1.45
N ARG A 111 -2.21 7.81 1.46
CA ARG A 111 -2.88 8.27 2.67
C ARG A 111 -3.62 7.14 3.39
N PHE A 112 -4.27 6.26 2.64
CA PHE A 112 -4.92 5.08 3.21
C PHE A 112 -3.91 4.15 3.93
N CYS A 113 -2.70 4.02 3.38
CA CYS A 113 -1.60 3.22 3.96
C CYS A 113 -0.69 4.05 4.91
N ALA A 114 -1.08 5.26 5.31
CA ALA A 114 -0.22 6.14 6.08
C ALA A 114 0.05 5.63 7.50
N GLN A 115 -0.95 5.06 8.15
CA GLN A 115 -0.89 4.59 9.53
C GLN A 115 -1.10 3.08 9.61
N PRO A 116 -0.55 2.39 10.63
CA PRO A 116 -0.82 0.97 10.84
C PRO A 116 -2.32 0.75 10.97
N GLN A 117 -2.85 -0.17 10.18
CA GLN A 117 -4.25 -0.53 10.30
C GLN A 117 -4.41 -1.50 11.48
N PRO A 118 -5.40 -1.31 12.37
CA PRO A 118 -5.71 -2.30 13.39
C PRO A 118 -6.03 -3.62 12.69
N ALA A 119 -5.50 -4.74 13.21
CA ALA A 119 -5.77 -6.05 12.64
C ALA A 119 -7.29 -6.23 12.47
N ALA A 120 -7.73 -6.49 11.23
CA ALA A 120 -9.15 -6.70 10.93
C ALA A 120 -9.71 -7.78 11.86
N GLN A 121 -10.84 -7.50 12.52
CA GLN A 121 -11.53 -8.47 13.36
C GLN A 121 -11.84 -9.73 12.52
N PRO A 122 -11.70 -10.94 13.07
CA PRO A 122 -12.07 -12.15 12.34
C PRO A 122 -13.51 -12.02 11.85
N VAL A 123 -13.73 -12.30 10.56
CA VAL A 123 -15.07 -12.43 9.98
C VAL A 123 -15.83 -13.41 10.86
N ARG A 124 -16.86 -12.93 11.57
CA ARG A 124 -17.71 -13.79 12.38
C ARG A 124 -18.27 -14.87 11.47
N SER A 125 -17.83 -16.11 11.67
CA SER A 125 -18.42 -17.28 11.05
C SER A 125 -19.92 -17.22 11.32
N ARG A 126 -20.73 -17.13 10.27
CA ARG A 126 -22.19 -17.22 10.40
C ARG A 126 -22.48 -18.54 11.12
N SER A 127 -22.97 -18.46 12.35
CA SER A 127 -23.50 -19.61 13.06
C SER A 127 -24.61 -20.20 12.21
N VAL A 128 -24.37 -21.37 11.64
CA VAL A 128 -25.44 -22.21 11.10
C VAL A 128 -26.29 -22.58 12.30
N GLY A 129 -27.48 -21.98 12.41
CA GLY A 129 -28.44 -22.34 13.44
C GLY A 129 -28.81 -23.82 13.30
N PRO A 130 -29.15 -24.51 14.41
CA PRO A 130 -29.51 -25.92 14.34
C PRO A 130 -30.74 -26.08 13.44
N ALA A 131 -30.66 -27.03 12.51
CA ALA A 131 -31.76 -27.45 11.66
C ALA A 131 -32.93 -27.98 12.53
N PRO A 132 -34.18 -27.87 12.04
CA PRO A 132 -35.39 -28.19 12.81
C PRO A 132 -35.52 -29.67 13.20
#